data_AF-R9MZF3-F1
#
_entry.id   AF-R9MZF3-F1
#
_cell.length_a   1.000
_cell.length_b   1.000
_cell.length_c   1.000
_cell.angle_alpha   90.00
_cell.angle_beta   90.00
_cell.angle_gamma   90.00
#
_symmetry.space_group_name_H-M   'P 1'
#
loop_
_entity.id
_entity.type
_entity.pdbx_description
1 polymer ?
#
loop_
_entity_poly.entity_id
_entity_poly.type
_entity_poly.pdbx_seq_one_letter_code
_entity_poly.pdbx_strand_id
1 'polypeptide(L)'
;MDVTTNSNLCRFQTNDVRQAARHNIENHEEIVKRVRDTFKPTKDFFEKMTEQTVAVCDCYTNYQITTNMPENVFSDSFGYAMQHDIADRMEDYYAGKMSDDELKQYFNDCCSDMRIYRAQQHQTSGNADDDNMQIVSQIYEIFAKENARAAGNANYNEGAQANASYGSNYRNDDWVYYNADYHYQCGEVKDFLGAAANEVAKKWGIGAVDTQEIEKNSKFTIDGGFDFNSVWNFTYRNQVGRASIADEGVEPPRDFKFFYKEHVDNKAKMEMWMGGQKRSIDVPFYITRDSLKGQLYNADELMKDFYGKTDRAREYSGFMGQLSIFTRWYSWQSGINNRFGNFIPEA
;
A
#
# COMPACT_ATOMS: atom_id res chain seq x y z
N MET A 1 -32.30 -11.51 65.80
CA MET A 1 -32.34 -10.37 64.88
C MET A 1 -31.04 -10.40 64.09
N ASP A 2 -30.99 -10.70 62.81
CA ASP A 2 -32.00 -11.17 61.88
C ASP A 2 -31.32 -11.63 60.58
N VAL A 3 -31.87 -12.69 59.98
CA VAL A 3 -32.05 -12.89 58.52
C VAL A 3 -30.77 -12.98 57.65
N THR A 4 -30.22 -14.17 57.39
CA THR A 4 -30.54 -15.14 56.29
C THR A 4 -30.09 -14.80 54.86
N THR A 5 -29.30 -15.74 54.31
CA THR A 5 -29.35 -16.39 52.97
C THR A 5 -29.01 -15.64 51.68
N ASN A 6 -27.94 -16.12 51.03
CA ASN A 6 -27.94 -16.97 49.80
C ASN A 6 -28.71 -16.47 48.55
N SER A 7 -28.02 -16.32 47.41
CA SER A 7 -28.30 -17.04 46.13
C SER A 7 -27.72 -16.35 44.87
N ASN A 8 -27.08 -17.17 44.02
CA ASN A 8 -27.22 -17.33 42.56
C ASN A 8 -27.35 -16.14 41.59
N LEU A 9 -26.50 -16.22 40.55
CA LEU A 9 -26.76 -16.05 39.10
C LEU A 9 -27.25 -14.70 38.55
N CYS A 10 -26.73 -14.42 37.35
CA CYS A 10 -27.36 -13.69 36.25
C CYS A 10 -27.54 -12.17 36.40
N ARG A 11 -26.68 -11.42 35.69
CA ARG A 11 -27.02 -10.63 34.49
C ARG A 11 -25.95 -9.56 34.28
N PHE A 12 -25.11 -9.70 33.25
CA PHE A 12 -24.61 -8.53 32.54
C PHE A 12 -25.84 -7.88 31.88
N GLN A 13 -26.50 -6.97 32.60
CA GLN A 13 -27.58 -6.17 32.03
C GLN A 13 -26.97 -5.13 31.10
N THR A 14 -27.51 -5.10 29.90
CA THR A 14 -27.36 -4.16 28.78
C THR A 14 -27.68 -2.69 29.12
N ASN A 15 -27.25 -2.19 30.28
CA ASN A 15 -27.51 -0.82 30.76
C ASN A 15 -26.26 0.05 30.95
N ASP A 16 -25.05 -0.52 31.10
CA ASP A 16 -23.83 0.31 31.23
C ASP A 16 -23.39 0.97 29.90
N VAL A 17 -23.82 0.43 28.76
CA VAL A 17 -23.62 1.08 27.45
C VAL A 17 -24.60 2.24 27.23
N ARG A 18 -25.72 2.28 27.96
CA ARG A 18 -26.76 3.32 27.76
C ARG A 18 -26.64 4.52 28.71
N GLN A 19 -25.79 4.44 29.75
CA GLN A 19 -25.51 5.59 30.62
C GLN A 19 -24.21 6.34 30.26
N ALA A 20 -23.28 5.73 29.53
CA ALA A 20 -22.10 6.41 28.99
C ALA A 20 -22.40 7.29 27.76
N ALA A 21 -23.57 7.12 27.13
CA ALA A 21 -23.97 7.86 25.93
C ALA A 21 -24.52 9.28 26.19
N ARG A 22 -24.32 9.87 27.38
CA ARG A 22 -24.88 11.20 27.68
C ARG A 22 -23.93 12.36 27.90
N HIS A 23 -22.66 12.19 28.28
CA HIS A 23 -21.72 13.32 28.30
C HIS A 23 -20.27 12.83 28.32
N ASN A 24 -19.67 12.71 27.13
CA ASN A 24 -18.24 12.89 26.79
C ASN A 24 -17.90 12.00 25.58
N ILE A 25 -17.69 12.64 24.45
CA ILE A 25 -17.08 12.02 23.28
C ILE A 25 -15.58 11.94 23.61
N GLU A 26 -15.12 10.81 24.18
CA GLU A 26 -13.68 10.50 24.22
C GLU A 26 -13.21 10.29 22.77
N ASN A 27 -12.13 10.98 22.37
CA ASN A 27 -11.58 10.90 21.02
C ASN A 27 -11.05 9.47 20.77
N HIS A 28 -11.25 8.95 19.56
CA HIS A 28 -10.82 7.63 19.11
C HIS A 28 -9.32 7.35 19.38
N GLU A 29 -8.47 8.38 19.27
CA GLU A 29 -7.05 8.30 19.63
C GLU A 29 -6.82 7.92 21.10
N GLU A 30 -7.66 8.36 22.04
CA GLU A 30 -7.53 8.02 23.46
C GLU A 30 -7.94 6.57 23.74
N ILE A 31 -8.88 6.02 22.96
CA ILE A 31 -9.29 4.62 23.06
C ILE A 31 -8.16 3.71 22.57
N VAL A 32 -7.61 4.00 21.38
CA VAL A 32 -6.49 3.26 20.80
C VAL A 32 -5.25 3.36 21.70
N LYS A 33 -4.97 4.55 22.25
CA LYS A 33 -3.85 4.77 23.16
C LYS A 33 -4.03 4.04 24.50
N ARG A 34 -5.23 4.01 25.08
CA ARG A 34 -5.51 3.29 26.33
C ARG A 34 -5.36 1.77 26.16
N VAL A 35 -5.72 1.23 24.99
CA VAL A 35 -5.48 -0.18 24.61
C VAL A 35 -3.98 -0.45 24.42
N ARG A 36 -3.25 0.46 23.76
CA ARG A 36 -1.79 0.36 23.56
C ARG A 36 -0.99 0.44 24.88
N ASP A 37 -1.33 1.38 25.77
CA ASP A 37 -0.59 1.62 27.03
C ASP A 37 -0.84 0.53 28.09
N THR A 38 -1.90 -0.28 27.94
CA THR A 38 -2.16 -1.47 28.78
C THR A 38 -1.61 -2.77 28.18
N PHE A 39 -1.05 -2.71 26.95
CA PHE A 39 -0.50 -3.85 26.25
C PHE A 39 0.94 -4.16 26.69
N LYS A 40 1.17 -5.40 27.14
CA LYS A 40 2.50 -5.99 27.28
C LYS A 40 2.64 -7.11 26.26
N PRO A 41 3.61 -7.08 25.34
CA PRO A 41 3.76 -8.14 24.35
C PRO A 41 4.17 -9.42 25.10
N THR A 42 3.20 -10.31 25.20
CA THR A 42 3.28 -11.67 25.72
C THR A 42 2.08 -12.36 25.12
N LYS A 43 2.30 -13.51 24.46
CA LYS A 43 1.35 -14.51 23.94
C LYS A 43 -0.07 -14.02 23.62
N ASP A 44 -0.55 -14.22 22.40
CA ASP A 44 -1.91 -13.80 22.02
C ASP A 44 -2.98 -14.44 22.95
N PHE A 45 -4.19 -13.89 22.97
CA PHE A 45 -5.26 -14.35 23.86
C PHE A 45 -5.51 -15.87 23.76
N PHE A 46 -5.47 -16.45 22.56
CA PHE A 46 -5.63 -17.87 22.31
C PHE A 46 -4.42 -18.68 22.76
N GLU A 47 -3.20 -18.15 22.59
CA GLU A 47 -1.98 -18.77 23.13
C GLU A 47 -2.02 -18.84 24.66
N LYS A 48 -2.46 -17.75 25.32
CA LYS A 48 -2.67 -17.72 26.78
C LYS A 48 -3.76 -18.68 27.23
N MET A 49 -4.85 -18.79 26.48
CA MET A 49 -5.95 -19.73 26.76
C MET A 49 -5.47 -21.18 26.67
N THR A 50 -4.67 -21.51 25.65
CA THR A 50 -4.12 -22.86 25.44
C THR A 50 -3.23 -23.29 26.62
N GLU A 51 -2.47 -22.35 27.19
CA GLU A 51 -1.66 -22.60 28.39
C GLU A 51 -2.50 -22.73 29.66
N GLN A 52 -3.57 -21.94 29.80
CA GLN A 52 -4.50 -22.04 30.92
C GLN A 52 -5.34 -23.33 30.89
N THR A 53 -5.67 -23.86 29.71
CA THR A 53 -6.37 -25.14 29.57
C THR A 53 -5.58 -26.35 30.06
N VAL A 54 -4.25 -26.26 30.18
CA VAL A 54 -3.44 -27.32 30.81
C VAL A 54 -3.61 -27.33 32.34
N ALA A 55 -4.16 -26.28 32.95
CA ALA A 55 -4.21 -26.11 34.40
C ALA A 55 -5.60 -26.08 35.05
N VAL A 56 -6.71 -25.69 34.40
CA VAL A 56 -8.04 -25.64 35.07
C VAL A 56 -9.25 -25.83 34.15
N CYS A 57 -10.13 -26.77 34.52
CA CYS A 57 -11.55 -27.02 34.20
C CYS A 57 -12.21 -26.44 32.93
N ASP A 58 -12.81 -27.37 32.17
CA ASP A 58 -14.03 -27.44 31.32
C ASP A 58 -15.14 -26.34 31.35
N CYS A 59 -14.87 -25.09 31.75
CA CYS A 59 -15.92 -24.07 31.90
C CYS A 59 -15.98 -23.03 30.77
N TYR A 60 -15.06 -23.03 29.80
CA TYR A 60 -14.98 -22.02 28.73
C TYR A 60 -14.83 -22.58 27.31
N THR A 61 -15.01 -23.89 27.14
CA THR A 61 -14.82 -24.62 25.88
C THR A 61 -16.06 -24.62 25.00
N ASN A 62 -16.66 -23.46 24.68
CA ASN A 62 -17.62 -23.37 23.57
C ASN A 62 -17.87 -21.91 23.14
N TYR A 63 -16.96 -21.31 22.36
CA TYR A 63 -17.39 -20.31 21.39
C TYR A 63 -18.26 -21.06 20.37
N GLN A 64 -19.57 -21.11 20.62
CA GLN A 64 -20.49 -21.69 19.65
C GLN A 64 -20.39 -20.85 18.38
N ILE A 65 -19.85 -21.45 17.31
CA ILE A 65 -19.86 -20.85 15.99
C ILE A 65 -21.32 -20.80 15.56
N THR A 66 -21.85 -19.60 15.36
CA THR A 66 -23.26 -19.39 15.00
C THR A 66 -23.43 -18.91 13.57
N THR A 67 -22.33 -18.42 12.97
CA THR A 67 -22.27 -17.93 11.59
C THR A 67 -20.94 -18.38 10.99
N ASN A 68 -20.87 -18.59 9.68
CA ASN A 68 -19.60 -18.91 9.02
C ASN A 68 -18.70 -17.65 8.94
N MET A 69 -17.39 -17.85 8.75
CA MET A 69 -16.48 -16.79 8.36
C MET A 69 -16.97 -16.07 7.10
N PRO A 70 -16.89 -14.72 7.05
CA PRO A 70 -17.18 -13.99 5.82
C PRO A 70 -16.16 -14.35 4.75
N GLU A 71 -16.52 -14.26 3.47
CA GLU A 71 -15.58 -14.47 2.35
C GLU A 71 -14.41 -13.46 2.40
N ASN A 72 -14.69 -12.23 2.86
CA ASN A 72 -13.69 -11.20 3.08
C ASN A 72 -13.75 -10.71 4.55
N VAL A 73 -12.65 -10.84 5.29
CA VAL A 73 -12.50 -10.41 6.68
C VAL A 73 -12.47 -8.88 6.83
N PHE A 74 -12.58 -8.13 5.74
CA PHE A 74 -12.70 -6.68 5.74
C PHE A 74 -14.09 -6.15 5.37
N SER A 75 -15.10 -7.02 5.21
CA SER A 75 -16.42 -6.62 4.70
C SER A 75 -17.31 -5.85 5.70
N ASP A 76 -16.83 -5.57 6.90
CA ASP A 76 -17.57 -4.85 7.95
C ASP A 76 -16.84 -3.60 8.42
N SER A 77 -17.43 -2.88 9.37
CA SER A 77 -16.89 -1.61 9.85
C SER A 77 -15.54 -1.75 10.57
N PHE A 78 -15.28 -2.88 11.23
CA PHE A 78 -14.00 -3.14 11.88
C PHE A 78 -12.91 -3.34 10.83
N GLY A 79 -13.19 -4.20 9.85
CA GLY A 79 -12.35 -4.40 8.68
C GLY A 79 -12.04 -3.11 7.94
N TYR A 80 -13.06 -2.35 7.56
CA TYR A 80 -12.89 -1.09 6.86
C TYR A 80 -12.00 -0.09 7.63
N ALA A 81 -12.19 0.03 8.95
CA ALA A 81 -11.35 0.89 9.78
C ALA A 81 -9.88 0.43 9.81
N MET A 82 -9.65 -0.89 9.90
CA MET A 82 -8.30 -1.46 9.87
C MET A 82 -7.61 -1.18 8.53
N GLN A 83 -8.31 -1.25 7.38
CA GLN A 83 -7.72 -0.91 6.09
C GLN A 83 -7.20 0.54 6.05
N HIS A 84 -7.97 1.48 6.58
CA HIS A 84 -7.54 2.89 6.67
C HIS A 84 -6.33 3.08 7.57
N ASP A 85 -6.30 2.46 8.76
CA ASP A 85 -5.14 2.57 9.65
C ASP A 85 -3.90 1.90 9.03
N ILE A 86 -4.05 0.79 8.29
CA ILE A 86 -2.94 0.18 7.53
C ILE A 86 -2.40 1.15 6.48
N ALA A 87 -3.27 1.82 5.71
CA ALA A 87 -2.86 2.81 4.72
C ALA A 87 -2.06 3.95 5.39
N ASP A 88 -2.58 4.52 6.49
CA ASP A 88 -1.90 5.56 7.26
C ASP A 88 -0.53 5.10 7.79
N ARG A 89 -0.42 3.85 8.27
CA ARG A 89 0.85 3.28 8.77
C ARG A 89 1.87 3.09 7.65
N MET A 90 1.44 2.64 6.48
CA MET A 90 2.32 2.52 5.33
C MET A 90 2.83 3.90 4.88
N GLU A 91 2.00 4.94 4.90
CA GLU A 91 2.47 6.31 4.62
C GLU A 91 3.49 6.81 5.65
N ASP A 92 3.25 6.57 6.95
CA ASP A 92 4.20 6.92 8.00
C ASP A 92 5.54 6.17 7.87
N TYR A 93 5.52 4.91 7.42
CA TYR A 93 6.72 4.12 7.12
C TYR A 93 7.55 4.74 6.00
N TYR A 94 6.94 5.06 4.85
CA TYR A 94 7.64 5.71 3.74
C TYR A 94 8.08 7.15 4.05
N ALA A 95 7.42 7.82 5.00
CA ALA A 95 7.85 9.11 5.54
C ALA A 95 9.01 9.00 6.56
N GLY A 96 9.45 7.78 6.90
CA GLY A 96 10.53 7.54 7.86
C GLY A 96 10.13 7.76 9.32
N LYS A 97 8.82 7.77 9.62
CA LYS A 97 8.29 7.92 10.98
C LYS A 97 8.02 6.59 11.69
N MET A 98 8.04 5.49 10.95
CA MET A 98 7.87 4.13 11.44
C MET A 98 9.06 3.29 11.00
N SER A 99 9.61 2.52 11.92
CA SER A 99 10.70 1.56 11.68
C SER A 99 10.18 0.20 11.23
N ASP A 100 11.07 -0.66 10.73
CA ASP A 100 10.76 -2.04 10.36
C ASP A 100 10.17 -2.82 11.54
N ASP A 101 10.75 -2.71 12.74
CA ASP A 101 10.26 -3.40 13.94
C ASP A 101 8.84 -2.96 14.31
N GLU A 102 8.54 -1.67 14.20
CA GLU A 102 7.20 -1.14 14.44
C GLU A 102 6.20 -1.61 13.38
N LEU A 103 6.57 -1.63 12.10
CA LEU A 103 5.73 -2.12 11.02
C LEU A 103 5.43 -3.62 11.19
N LYS A 104 6.44 -4.42 11.53
CA LYS A 104 6.29 -5.85 11.82
C LYS A 104 5.35 -6.11 12.99
N GLN A 105 5.55 -5.36 14.09
CA GLN A 105 4.70 -5.49 15.26
C GLN A 105 3.26 -5.12 14.91
N TYR A 106 3.05 -4.04 14.18
CA TYR A 106 1.73 -3.60 13.75
C TYR A 106 1.04 -4.63 12.83
N PHE A 107 1.76 -5.24 11.87
CA PHE A 107 1.25 -6.35 11.07
C PHE A 107 0.76 -7.52 11.93
N ASN A 108 1.56 -7.92 12.92
CA ASN A 108 1.21 -9.00 13.86
C ASN A 108 -0.03 -8.65 14.70
N ASP A 109 -0.14 -7.40 15.13
CA ASP A 109 -1.27 -6.89 15.89
C ASP A 109 -2.55 -6.92 15.04
N CYS A 110 -2.51 -6.46 13.78
CA CYS A 110 -3.64 -6.54 12.85
C CYS A 110 -4.14 -7.99 12.67
N CYS A 111 -3.23 -8.95 12.47
CA CYS A 111 -3.59 -10.36 12.37
C CYS A 111 -4.29 -10.84 13.65
N SER A 112 -3.68 -10.56 14.81
CA SER A 112 -4.19 -11.01 16.11
C SER A 112 -5.55 -10.39 16.44
N ASP A 113 -5.71 -9.10 16.19
CA ASP A 113 -6.94 -8.35 16.43
C ASP A 113 -8.08 -8.84 15.52
N MET A 114 -7.79 -9.10 14.24
CA MET A 114 -8.77 -9.67 13.32
C MET A 114 -9.22 -11.07 13.79
N ARG A 115 -8.27 -11.91 14.21
CA ARG A 115 -8.57 -13.26 14.76
C ARG A 115 -9.45 -13.19 16.01
N ILE A 116 -9.12 -12.30 16.95
CA ILE A 116 -9.92 -12.07 18.17
C ILE A 116 -11.31 -11.56 17.80
N TYR A 117 -11.40 -10.56 16.93
CA TYR A 117 -12.65 -9.97 16.49
C TYR A 117 -13.57 -11.02 15.86
N ARG A 118 -13.07 -11.84 14.93
CA ARG A 118 -13.84 -12.89 14.24
C ARG A 118 -14.33 -13.97 15.20
N ALA A 119 -13.52 -14.36 16.19
CA ALA A 119 -13.97 -15.29 17.23
C ALA A 119 -15.07 -14.68 18.12
N GLN A 120 -14.95 -13.39 18.47
CA GLN A 120 -15.99 -12.66 19.22
C GLN A 120 -17.29 -12.47 18.42
N GLN A 121 -17.21 -12.43 17.09
CA GLN A 121 -18.38 -12.46 16.21
C GLN A 121 -18.98 -13.87 16.07
N HIS A 122 -18.47 -14.87 16.79
CA HIS A 122 -18.92 -16.26 16.69
C HIS A 122 -18.82 -16.83 15.26
N GLN A 123 -17.83 -16.34 14.49
CA GLN A 123 -17.58 -16.72 13.09
C GLN A 123 -16.52 -17.81 12.95
N THR A 124 -15.62 -17.89 13.94
CA THR A 124 -14.56 -18.89 14.04
C THR A 124 -14.35 -19.29 15.50
N SER A 125 -13.71 -20.44 15.74
CA SER A 125 -13.20 -20.82 17.06
C SER A 125 -11.94 -20.03 17.44
N GLY A 126 -11.33 -19.35 16.46
CA GLY A 126 -10.01 -18.75 16.58
C GLY A 126 -8.88 -19.77 16.43
N ASN A 127 -9.12 -21.07 16.38
CA ASN A 127 -8.07 -22.10 16.25
C ASN A 127 -8.21 -22.94 14.97
N ALA A 128 -9.16 -22.60 14.10
CA ALA A 128 -9.33 -23.30 12.83
C ALA A 128 -8.25 -22.83 11.83
N ASP A 129 -7.50 -23.79 11.28
CA ASP A 129 -6.37 -23.52 10.38
C ASP A 129 -6.80 -22.75 9.13
N ASP A 130 -7.91 -23.14 8.50
CA ASP A 130 -8.43 -22.49 7.30
C ASP A 130 -8.86 -21.03 7.56
N ASP A 131 -9.53 -20.78 8.69
CA ASP A 131 -9.97 -19.43 9.08
C ASP A 131 -8.76 -18.53 9.38
N ASN A 132 -7.77 -19.07 10.10
CA ASN A 132 -6.54 -18.35 10.44
C ASN A 132 -5.69 -18.09 9.18
N MET A 133 -5.62 -19.04 8.26
CA MET A 133 -4.99 -18.86 6.95
C MET A 133 -5.67 -17.74 6.16
N GLN A 134 -7.01 -17.72 6.13
CA GLN A 134 -7.76 -16.66 5.48
C GLN A 134 -7.44 -15.28 6.09
N ILE A 135 -7.39 -15.18 7.42
CA ILE A 135 -7.06 -13.93 8.13
C ILE A 135 -5.67 -13.42 7.74
N VAL A 136 -4.63 -14.25 7.88
CA VAL A 136 -3.25 -13.83 7.56
C VAL A 136 -3.11 -13.46 6.09
N SER A 137 -3.72 -14.25 5.19
CA SER A 137 -3.65 -14.03 3.75
C SER A 137 -4.29 -12.70 3.33
N GLN A 138 -5.47 -12.38 3.86
CA GLN A 138 -6.16 -11.14 3.51
C GLN A 138 -5.52 -9.92 4.18
N ILE A 139 -4.97 -10.06 5.40
CA ILE A 139 -4.19 -8.99 6.03
C ILE A 139 -2.94 -8.70 5.19
N TYR A 140 -2.20 -9.74 4.78
CA TYR A 140 -1.08 -9.59 3.84
C TYR A 140 -1.49 -8.88 2.56
N GLU A 141 -2.60 -9.29 1.93
CA GLU A 141 -3.10 -8.68 0.70
C GLU A 141 -3.29 -7.16 0.85
N ILE A 142 -3.91 -6.70 1.94
CA ILE A 142 -4.10 -5.27 2.18
C ILE A 142 -2.76 -4.56 2.41
N PHE A 143 -1.87 -5.12 3.24
CA PHE A 143 -0.54 -4.53 3.46
C PHE A 143 0.29 -4.43 2.17
N ALA A 144 0.30 -5.48 1.36
CA ALA A 144 1.04 -5.50 0.11
C ALA A 144 0.48 -4.46 -0.90
N LYS A 145 -0.85 -4.27 -0.91
CA LYS A 145 -1.46 -3.22 -1.74
C LYS A 145 -1.13 -1.82 -1.23
N GLU A 146 -1.28 -1.58 0.06
CA GLU A 146 -0.98 -0.27 0.67
C GLU A 146 0.51 0.06 0.60
N ASN A 147 1.40 -0.93 0.60
CA ASN A 147 2.82 -0.74 0.32
C ASN A 147 3.06 -0.12 -1.07
N ALA A 148 2.46 -0.67 -2.11
CA ALA A 148 2.60 -0.15 -3.47
C ALA A 148 2.01 1.27 -3.60
N ARG A 149 0.86 1.53 -2.95
CA ARG A 149 0.23 2.86 -2.89
C ARG A 149 1.11 3.87 -2.16
N ALA A 150 1.63 3.52 -0.98
CA ALA A 150 2.47 4.39 -0.17
C ALA A 150 3.79 4.73 -0.89
N ALA A 151 4.41 3.77 -1.59
CA ALA A 151 5.57 4.02 -2.44
C ALA A 151 5.23 5.03 -3.56
N GLY A 152 4.09 4.85 -4.22
CA GLY A 152 3.56 5.78 -5.23
C GLY A 152 3.32 7.19 -4.66
N ASN A 153 2.70 7.28 -3.48
CA ASN A 153 2.43 8.54 -2.77
C ASN A 153 3.72 9.25 -2.36
N ALA A 154 4.72 8.51 -1.86
CA ALA A 154 6.03 9.06 -1.51
C ALA A 154 6.73 9.64 -2.74
N ASN A 155 6.72 8.92 -3.86
CA ASN A 155 7.21 9.41 -5.15
C ASN A 155 6.47 10.68 -5.59
N TYR A 156 5.13 10.67 -5.52
CA TYR A 156 4.33 11.84 -5.86
C TYR A 156 4.69 13.04 -4.99
N ASN A 157 4.86 12.84 -3.68
CA ASN A 157 5.21 13.91 -2.73
C ASN A 157 6.61 14.49 -3.01
N GLU A 158 7.61 13.66 -3.31
CA GLU A 158 8.94 14.13 -3.75
C GLU A 158 8.83 14.93 -5.06
N GLY A 159 8.05 14.44 -6.02
CA GLY A 159 7.78 15.13 -7.28
C GLY A 159 7.03 16.46 -7.12
N ALA A 160 6.08 16.52 -6.19
CA ALA A 160 5.35 17.74 -5.86
C ALA A 160 6.28 18.80 -5.26
N GLN A 161 7.25 18.40 -4.44
CA GLN A 161 8.31 19.29 -3.93
C GLN A 161 9.23 19.77 -5.07
N ALA A 162 9.62 18.88 -5.98
CA ALA A 162 10.39 19.25 -7.17
C ALA A 162 9.61 20.27 -8.03
N ASN A 163 8.30 20.05 -8.23
CA ASN A 163 7.44 20.96 -8.97
C ASN A 163 7.28 22.32 -8.25
N ALA A 164 7.17 22.34 -6.92
CA ALA A 164 7.05 23.57 -6.15
C ALA A 164 8.25 24.52 -6.32
N SER A 165 9.44 23.98 -6.65
CA SER A 165 10.64 24.79 -6.92
C SER A 165 10.52 25.71 -8.15
N TYR A 166 9.59 25.42 -9.07
CA TYR A 166 9.29 26.31 -10.21
C TYR A 166 8.52 27.56 -9.79
N GLY A 167 7.88 27.55 -8.61
CA GLY A 167 7.10 28.66 -8.08
C GLY A 167 5.62 28.67 -8.51
N SER A 168 4.83 29.51 -7.86
CA SER A 168 3.36 29.54 -7.98
C SER A 168 2.82 30.09 -9.31
N ASN A 169 3.69 30.60 -10.18
CA ASN A 169 3.31 31.11 -11.50
C ASN A 169 3.09 29.98 -12.53
N TYR A 170 3.45 28.74 -12.19
CA TYR A 170 3.29 27.58 -13.06
C TYR A 170 2.13 26.69 -12.60
N ARG A 171 1.61 25.89 -13.53
CA ARG A 171 0.61 24.87 -13.22
C ARG A 171 1.15 23.86 -12.21
N ASN A 172 0.25 23.28 -11.43
CA ASN A 172 0.57 22.26 -10.43
C ASN A 172 0.14 20.85 -10.87
N ASP A 173 -0.47 20.69 -12.05
CA ASP A 173 -1.02 19.45 -12.59
C ASP A 173 -0.36 19.00 -13.90
N ASP A 174 0.73 19.65 -14.33
CA ASP A 174 1.39 19.45 -15.62
C ASP A 174 2.79 18.83 -15.51
N TRP A 175 3.00 17.96 -14.51
CA TRP A 175 4.29 17.34 -14.24
C TRP A 175 4.19 15.84 -13.96
N VAL A 176 5.34 15.18 -14.04
CA VAL A 176 5.58 13.77 -13.71
C VAL A 176 6.89 13.65 -12.95
N TYR A 177 6.95 12.75 -11.98
CA TYR A 177 8.18 12.40 -11.29
C TYR A 177 8.31 10.89 -11.14
N TYR A 178 9.51 10.36 -11.30
CA TYR A 178 9.86 8.97 -11.04
C TYR A 178 11.18 8.92 -10.27
N ASN A 179 11.22 8.19 -9.17
CA ASN A 179 12.44 7.88 -8.43
C ASN A 179 12.55 6.36 -8.26
N ALA A 180 13.60 5.76 -8.81
CA ALA A 180 13.85 4.33 -8.77
C ALA A 180 14.03 3.80 -7.34
N ASP A 181 14.42 4.63 -6.38
CA ASP A 181 14.57 4.21 -4.99
C ASP A 181 13.25 3.64 -4.43
N TYR A 182 12.10 4.21 -4.81
CA TYR A 182 10.79 3.71 -4.40
C TYR A 182 10.38 2.40 -5.07
N HIS A 183 10.90 2.11 -6.28
CA HIS A 183 10.72 0.80 -6.90
C HIS A 183 11.37 -0.30 -6.04
N TYR A 184 12.63 -0.09 -5.67
CA TYR A 184 13.38 -1.05 -4.87
C TYR A 184 12.86 -1.15 -3.44
N GLN A 185 12.57 -0.02 -2.80
CA GLN A 185 11.98 -0.01 -1.46
C GLN A 185 10.63 -0.74 -1.44
N CYS A 186 9.77 -0.54 -2.45
CA CYS A 186 8.50 -1.25 -2.56
C CYS A 186 8.70 -2.78 -2.64
N GLY A 187 9.68 -3.25 -3.41
CA GLY A 187 10.02 -4.67 -3.49
C GLY A 187 10.53 -5.23 -2.16
N GLU A 188 11.49 -4.54 -1.54
CA GLU A 188 12.11 -4.95 -0.27
C GLU A 188 11.08 -5.02 0.87
N VAL A 189 10.19 -4.02 0.98
CA VAL A 189 9.10 -4.01 1.98
C VAL A 189 8.08 -5.12 1.70
N LYS A 190 7.83 -5.44 0.43
CA LYS A 190 6.92 -6.54 0.08
C LYS A 190 7.46 -7.89 0.53
N ASP A 191 8.75 -8.16 0.28
CA ASP A 191 9.42 -9.36 0.77
C ASP A 191 9.41 -9.45 2.29
N PHE A 192 9.63 -8.32 2.96
CA PHE A 192 9.54 -8.20 4.42
C PHE A 192 8.14 -8.53 4.97
N LEU A 193 7.08 -8.00 4.35
CA LEU A 193 5.69 -8.30 4.73
C LEU A 193 5.35 -9.77 4.51
N GLY A 194 5.85 -10.38 3.42
CA GLY A 194 5.68 -11.81 3.16
C GLY A 194 6.38 -12.68 4.20
N ALA A 195 7.55 -12.27 4.67
CA ALA A 195 8.24 -12.92 5.79
C ALA A 195 7.44 -12.76 7.11
N ALA A 196 6.90 -11.57 7.39
CA ALA A 196 6.06 -11.33 8.57
C ALA A 196 4.79 -12.22 8.57
N ALA A 197 4.11 -12.33 7.42
CA ALA A 197 2.95 -13.22 7.26
C ALA A 197 3.30 -14.68 7.57
N ASN A 198 4.43 -15.17 7.05
CA ASN A 198 4.89 -16.54 7.29
C ASN A 198 5.36 -16.77 8.74
N GLU A 199 5.86 -15.75 9.43
CA GLU A 199 6.14 -15.83 10.86
C GLU A 199 4.86 -15.95 11.70
N VAL A 200 3.81 -15.18 11.38
CA VAL A 200 2.50 -15.33 12.02
C VAL A 200 1.93 -16.72 11.77
N ALA A 201 1.97 -17.17 10.51
CA ALA A 201 1.49 -18.50 10.14
C ALA A 201 2.19 -19.61 10.93
N LYS A 202 3.52 -19.56 11.01
CA LYS A 202 4.32 -20.49 11.82
C LYS A 202 3.96 -20.43 13.30
N LYS A 203 3.79 -19.22 13.86
CA LYS A 203 3.41 -19.01 15.26
C LYS A 203 2.04 -19.62 15.55
N TRP A 204 1.09 -19.50 14.64
CA TRP A 204 -0.25 -20.06 14.75
C TRP A 204 -0.35 -21.54 14.36
N GLY A 205 0.74 -22.16 13.92
CA GLY A 205 0.78 -23.57 13.54
C GLY A 205 0.08 -23.90 12.23
N ILE A 206 -0.19 -22.90 11.38
CA ILE A 206 -0.84 -23.08 10.08
C ILE A 206 0.20 -23.22 8.95
N GLY A 207 -0.25 -23.61 7.75
CA GLY A 207 0.59 -23.71 6.56
C GLY A 207 1.23 -22.38 6.17
N ALA A 208 2.29 -22.43 5.34
CA ALA A 208 2.93 -21.23 4.81
C ALA A 208 1.97 -20.43 3.90
N VAL A 209 2.06 -19.10 3.96
CA VAL A 209 1.26 -18.19 3.14
C VAL A 209 1.93 -18.02 1.77
N ASP A 210 1.20 -18.37 0.72
CA ASP A 210 1.63 -18.15 -0.67
C ASP A 210 1.27 -16.73 -1.12
N THR A 211 2.20 -15.81 -0.89
CA THR A 211 2.02 -14.39 -1.19
C THR A 211 1.89 -14.11 -2.69
N GLN A 212 2.56 -14.89 -3.53
CA GLN A 212 2.51 -14.73 -4.99
C GLN A 212 1.14 -15.11 -5.53
N GLU A 213 0.57 -16.21 -5.04
CA GLU A 213 -0.78 -16.65 -5.44
C GLU A 213 -1.85 -15.68 -4.94
N ILE A 214 -1.66 -15.06 -3.76
CA ILE A 214 -2.54 -13.99 -3.26
C ILE A 214 -2.52 -12.79 -4.21
N GLU A 215 -1.34 -12.22 -4.49
CA GLU A 215 -1.18 -11.04 -5.35
C GLU A 215 -1.75 -11.28 -6.76
N LYS A 216 -1.50 -12.47 -7.33
CA LYS A 216 -1.96 -12.85 -8.67
C LYS A 216 -3.47 -12.95 -8.78
N ASN A 217 -4.16 -13.39 -7.72
CA ASN A 217 -5.62 -13.59 -7.73
C ASN A 217 -6.41 -12.40 -7.18
N SER A 218 -5.71 -11.45 -6.55
CA SER A 218 -6.27 -10.25 -5.96
C SER A 218 -7.15 -9.45 -6.93
N LYS A 219 -8.15 -8.77 -6.37
CA LYS A 219 -8.99 -7.81 -7.11
C LYS A 219 -8.52 -6.37 -6.97
N PHE A 220 -7.48 -6.10 -6.16
CA PHE A 220 -6.97 -4.76 -5.88
C PHE A 220 -5.96 -4.26 -6.93
N THR A 221 -6.30 -4.40 -8.21
CA THR A 221 -5.37 -4.11 -9.33
C THR A 221 -5.80 -2.92 -10.21
N ILE A 222 -6.96 -2.32 -9.94
CA ILE A 222 -7.55 -1.27 -10.80
C ILE A 222 -6.73 0.03 -10.82
N ASP A 223 -6.07 0.32 -9.71
CA ASP A 223 -5.24 1.50 -9.48
C ASP A 223 -3.73 1.18 -9.53
N GLY A 224 -3.37 0.23 -10.40
CA GLY A 224 -2.06 -0.42 -10.41
C GLY A 224 -2.07 -1.73 -9.61
N GLY A 225 -1.09 -2.59 -9.84
CA GLY A 225 -0.92 -3.86 -9.15
C GLY A 225 -0.30 -3.69 -7.76
N PHE A 226 0.54 -4.67 -7.41
CA PHE A 226 1.25 -4.80 -6.13
C PHE A 226 2.73 -4.40 -6.26
N ASP A 227 3.02 -3.54 -7.24
CA ASP A 227 4.35 -3.05 -7.55
C ASP A 227 4.31 -1.54 -7.83
N PHE A 228 5.45 -0.90 -7.66
CA PHE A 228 5.58 0.54 -7.81
C PHE A 228 5.31 1.02 -9.25
N ASN A 229 5.80 0.31 -10.27
CA ASN A 229 5.74 0.78 -11.65
C ASN A 229 4.30 0.79 -12.17
N SER A 230 3.49 -0.21 -11.81
CA SER A 230 2.08 -0.25 -12.21
C SER A 230 1.25 0.84 -11.51
N VAL A 231 1.51 1.14 -10.24
CA VAL A 231 0.91 2.29 -9.51
C VAL A 231 1.36 3.63 -10.12
N TRP A 232 2.65 3.74 -10.47
CA TRP A 232 3.20 4.90 -11.14
C TRP A 232 2.53 5.13 -12.51
N ASN A 233 2.37 4.06 -13.30
CA ASN A 233 1.68 4.11 -14.58
C ASN A 233 0.22 4.53 -14.40
N PHE A 234 -0.51 3.92 -13.46
CA PHE A 234 -1.87 4.35 -13.17
C PHE A 234 -1.94 5.85 -12.87
N THR A 235 -1.02 6.36 -12.06
CA THR A 235 -0.95 7.80 -11.76
C THR A 235 -0.65 8.62 -13.01
N TYR A 236 0.45 8.37 -13.71
CA TYR A 236 0.94 9.31 -14.73
C TYR A 236 0.47 9.04 -16.15
N ARG A 237 0.08 7.80 -16.48
CA ARG A 237 -0.58 7.45 -17.75
C ARG A 237 -2.09 7.67 -17.67
N ASN A 238 -2.74 7.14 -16.64
CA ASN A 238 -4.20 7.07 -16.58
C ASN A 238 -4.83 8.31 -15.94
N GLN A 239 -4.28 8.83 -14.82
CA GLN A 239 -4.84 10.02 -14.15
C GLN A 239 -4.31 11.33 -14.75
N VAL A 240 -2.97 11.49 -14.82
CA VAL A 240 -2.35 12.76 -15.26
C VAL A 240 -2.22 12.84 -16.79
N GLY A 241 -1.93 11.72 -17.46
CA GLY A 241 -1.85 11.64 -18.92
C GLY A 241 -0.61 12.32 -19.51
N ARG A 242 0.58 11.96 -19.01
CA ARG A 242 1.85 12.65 -19.32
C ARG A 242 3.03 11.76 -19.61
N ALA A 243 3.05 10.57 -19.03
CA ALA A 243 4.13 9.64 -19.22
C ALA A 243 3.64 8.21 -19.00
N SER A 244 4.40 7.25 -19.50
CA SER A 244 4.13 5.83 -19.29
C SER A 244 5.43 5.03 -19.37
N ILE A 245 5.49 3.95 -18.60
CA ILE A 245 6.45 2.87 -18.75
C ILE A 245 5.77 1.76 -19.56
N ALA A 246 6.40 1.32 -20.64
CA ALA A 246 5.80 0.36 -21.56
C ALA A 246 5.70 -1.06 -20.99
N ASP A 247 6.73 -1.52 -20.28
CA ASP A 247 6.72 -2.78 -19.54
C ASP A 247 6.77 -2.49 -18.04
N GLU A 248 5.67 -2.70 -17.33
CA GLU A 248 5.58 -2.42 -15.89
C GLU A 248 6.53 -3.32 -15.08
N GLY A 249 6.92 -4.48 -15.60
CA GLY A 249 7.88 -5.39 -14.98
C GLY A 249 9.35 -5.01 -15.17
N VAL A 250 9.65 -3.94 -15.90
CA VAL A 250 11.05 -3.53 -16.13
C VAL A 250 11.68 -2.98 -14.85
N GLU A 251 12.87 -3.48 -14.52
CA GLU A 251 13.66 -2.95 -13.40
C GLU A 251 14.37 -1.65 -13.81
N PRO A 252 14.17 -0.52 -13.09
CA PRO A 252 14.93 0.69 -13.32
C PRO A 252 16.37 0.54 -12.82
N PRO A 253 17.36 1.21 -13.42
CA PRO A 253 18.68 1.34 -12.84
C PRO A 253 18.58 1.96 -11.44
N ARG A 254 19.28 1.39 -10.46
CA ARG A 254 19.47 2.05 -9.15
C ARG A 254 20.10 3.41 -9.40
N ASP A 255 19.74 4.42 -8.61
CA ASP A 255 20.14 5.83 -8.75
C ASP A 255 19.43 6.64 -9.87
N PHE A 256 18.50 6.04 -10.61
CA PHE A 256 17.75 6.74 -11.64
C PHE A 256 16.61 7.59 -11.06
N LYS A 257 16.55 8.87 -11.46
CA LYS A 257 15.38 9.73 -11.24
C LYS A 257 15.01 10.49 -12.51
N PHE A 258 13.74 10.81 -12.64
CA PHE A 258 13.17 11.52 -13.77
C PHE A 258 12.13 12.52 -13.30
N PHE A 259 12.19 13.75 -13.82
CA PHE A 259 11.17 14.77 -13.66
C PHE A 259 10.82 15.35 -15.02
N TYR A 260 9.55 15.56 -15.27
CA TYR A 260 9.06 16.20 -16.48
C TYR A 260 8.01 17.23 -16.13
N LYS A 261 8.05 18.39 -16.76
CA LYS A 261 7.05 19.46 -16.65
C LYS A 261 6.75 20.04 -18.02
N GLU A 262 5.47 20.07 -18.40
CA GLU A 262 5.06 20.43 -19.77
C GLU A 262 5.20 21.94 -20.06
N HIS A 263 4.96 22.81 -19.07
CA HIS A 263 4.92 24.24 -19.30
C HIS A 263 5.85 25.02 -18.36
N VAL A 264 7.06 25.31 -18.85
CA VAL A 264 8.04 26.22 -18.25
C VAL A 264 8.51 27.19 -19.33
N ASP A 265 8.19 28.49 -19.20
CA ASP A 265 8.54 29.52 -20.19
C ASP A 265 8.15 29.16 -21.64
N ASN A 266 6.95 28.60 -21.84
CA ASN A 266 6.44 28.07 -23.11
C ASN A 266 7.22 26.87 -23.68
N LYS A 267 7.98 26.16 -22.85
CA LYS A 267 8.69 24.95 -23.21
C LYS A 267 8.40 23.82 -22.23
N ALA A 268 8.46 22.60 -22.72
CA ALA A 268 8.50 21.43 -21.86
C ALA A 268 9.93 21.21 -21.37
N LYS A 269 10.11 20.95 -20.08
CA LYS A 269 11.41 20.65 -19.47
C LYS A 269 11.41 19.23 -18.93
N MET A 270 12.49 18.52 -19.23
CA MET A 270 12.78 17.22 -18.67
C MET A 270 14.09 17.30 -17.88
N GLU A 271 14.10 16.71 -16.70
CA GLU A 271 15.28 16.56 -15.86
C GLU A 271 15.49 15.08 -15.52
N MET A 272 16.75 14.65 -15.52
CA MET A 272 17.11 13.27 -15.21
C MET A 272 18.33 13.22 -14.30
N TRP A 273 18.33 12.25 -13.39
CA TRP A 273 19.46 11.94 -12.52
C TRP A 273 19.91 10.52 -12.82
N MET A 274 21.20 10.37 -13.14
CA MET A 274 21.83 9.10 -13.48
C MET A 274 23.26 9.11 -12.96
N GLY A 275 23.66 8.12 -12.16
CA GLY A 275 25.03 8.00 -11.67
C GLY A 275 25.50 9.23 -10.88
N GLY A 276 24.59 9.87 -10.14
CA GLY A 276 24.85 11.10 -9.38
C GLY A 276 24.93 12.38 -10.21
N GLN A 277 24.72 12.33 -11.53
CA GLN A 277 24.67 13.51 -12.39
C GLN A 277 23.23 13.93 -12.70
N LYS A 278 22.92 15.21 -12.54
CA LYS A 278 21.67 15.82 -13.01
C LYS A 278 21.84 16.40 -14.41
N ARG A 279 20.86 16.19 -15.29
CA ARG A 279 20.74 16.87 -16.58
C ARG A 279 19.35 17.43 -16.79
N SER A 280 19.27 18.44 -17.64
CA SER A 280 18.02 19.07 -18.04
C SER A 280 18.05 19.36 -19.53
N ILE A 281 16.95 19.09 -20.21
CA ILE A 281 16.75 19.39 -21.63
C ILE A 281 15.36 20.02 -21.85
N ASP A 282 15.24 20.76 -22.94
CA ASP A 282 13.94 21.18 -23.47
C ASP A 282 13.37 20.05 -24.34
N VAL A 283 12.13 19.63 -24.09
CA VAL A 283 11.44 18.63 -24.92
C VAL A 283 10.72 19.33 -26.07
N PRO A 284 11.00 18.99 -27.35
CA PRO A 284 10.53 19.74 -28.50
C PRO A 284 9.10 19.37 -28.90
N PHE A 285 8.14 19.47 -27.98
CA PHE A 285 6.73 19.31 -28.32
C PHE A 285 6.26 20.42 -29.25
N TYR A 286 5.47 20.06 -30.27
CA TYR A 286 4.78 21.03 -31.12
C TYR A 286 3.39 20.52 -31.46
N ILE A 287 2.37 21.35 -31.25
CA ILE A 287 0.98 20.95 -31.44
C ILE A 287 0.58 21.18 -32.90
N THR A 288 0.22 20.11 -33.60
CA THR A 288 -0.51 20.16 -34.86
C THR A 288 -1.95 19.74 -34.63
N ARG A 289 -2.93 20.55 -35.06
CA ARG A 289 -4.37 20.30 -34.78
C ARG A 289 -4.88 18.96 -35.30
N ASP A 290 -4.27 18.45 -36.38
CA ASP A 290 -4.75 17.26 -37.10
C ASP A 290 -3.78 16.06 -36.98
N SER A 291 -2.84 16.09 -36.02
CA SER A 291 -1.81 15.05 -35.93
C SER A 291 -1.23 14.90 -34.52
N LEU A 292 -0.95 13.65 -34.13
CA LEU A 292 -0.23 13.28 -32.91
C LEU A 292 1.30 13.39 -33.05
N LYS A 293 1.80 13.62 -34.26
CA LYS A 293 3.23 13.82 -34.52
C LYS A 293 3.79 14.95 -33.65
N GLY A 294 4.91 14.67 -32.97
CA GLY A 294 5.56 15.65 -32.09
C GLY A 294 4.82 15.88 -30.77
N GLN A 295 3.90 14.98 -30.39
CA GLN A 295 3.18 14.98 -29.10
C GLN A 295 3.59 13.81 -28.19
N LEU A 296 4.47 12.93 -28.66
CA LEU A 296 5.02 11.77 -27.97
C LEU A 296 6.53 11.71 -28.24
N TYR A 297 7.32 11.49 -27.19
CA TYR A 297 8.75 11.23 -27.28
C TYR A 297 9.14 10.08 -26.35
N ASN A 298 10.06 9.25 -26.80
CA ASN A 298 10.72 8.28 -25.95
C ASN A 298 11.90 8.94 -25.21
N ALA A 299 12.05 8.64 -23.92
CA ALA A 299 13.06 9.29 -23.07
C ALA A 299 14.49 8.94 -23.52
N ASP A 300 14.74 7.70 -23.97
CA ASP A 300 16.06 7.32 -24.47
C ASP A 300 16.42 8.16 -25.69
N GLU A 301 15.50 8.33 -26.64
CA GLU A 301 15.72 9.13 -27.85
C GLU A 301 16.11 10.58 -27.56
N LEU A 302 15.46 11.19 -26.59
CA LEU A 302 15.74 12.56 -26.17
C LEU A 302 17.13 12.74 -25.55
N MET A 303 17.71 11.65 -25.05
CA MET A 303 18.92 11.67 -24.25
C MET A 303 20.06 10.84 -24.88
N LYS A 304 19.87 10.26 -26.08
CA LYS A 304 20.86 9.44 -26.83
C LYS A 304 22.25 10.06 -26.92
N ASP A 305 22.33 11.38 -27.07
CA ASP A 305 23.60 12.10 -27.19
C ASP A 305 24.35 12.26 -25.85
N PHE A 306 23.72 11.91 -24.73
CA PHE A 306 24.20 12.26 -23.39
C PHE A 306 25.15 11.22 -22.76
N TYR A 307 24.94 9.92 -22.94
CA TYR A 307 25.61 8.90 -22.12
C TYR A 307 26.89 8.27 -22.73
N GLY A 308 27.27 8.69 -23.95
CA GLY A 308 28.45 8.17 -24.65
C GLY A 308 28.45 6.64 -24.77
N LYS A 309 29.65 6.03 -24.94
CA LYS A 309 29.83 4.57 -25.03
C LYS A 309 30.27 3.94 -23.69
N THR A 310 29.67 4.34 -22.57
CA THR A 310 29.98 3.71 -21.26
C THR A 310 29.15 2.45 -21.05
N ASP A 311 29.59 1.52 -20.19
CA ASP A 311 28.83 0.28 -19.93
C ASP A 311 27.50 0.56 -19.20
N ARG A 312 27.45 1.56 -18.31
CA ARG A 312 26.21 1.99 -17.62
C ARG A 312 25.23 2.70 -18.56
N ALA A 313 25.69 3.27 -19.68
CA ALA A 313 24.81 3.87 -20.68
C ALA A 313 23.77 2.88 -21.22
N ARG A 314 24.16 1.60 -21.37
CA ARG A 314 23.24 0.57 -21.87
C ARG A 314 22.14 0.23 -20.85
N GLU A 315 22.47 0.24 -19.57
CA GLU A 315 21.51 -0.01 -18.48
C GLU A 315 20.44 1.09 -18.44
N TYR A 316 20.87 2.36 -18.39
CA TYR A 316 19.93 3.48 -18.45
C TYR A 316 19.13 3.49 -19.75
N SER A 317 19.80 3.29 -20.90
CA SER A 317 19.13 3.27 -22.21
C SER A 317 18.06 2.18 -22.30
N GLY A 318 18.31 0.99 -21.73
CA GLY A 318 17.34 -0.10 -21.67
C GLY A 318 16.04 0.30 -20.96
N PHE A 319 16.15 0.92 -19.78
CA PHE A 319 14.99 1.40 -19.02
C PHE A 319 14.33 2.63 -19.65
N MET A 320 15.11 3.64 -20.06
CA MET A 320 14.58 4.84 -20.71
C MET A 320 13.89 4.53 -22.05
N GLY A 321 14.30 3.46 -22.72
CA GLY A 321 13.61 2.92 -23.89
C GLY A 321 12.17 2.49 -23.60
N GLN A 322 11.84 2.17 -22.34
CA GLN A 322 10.46 1.89 -21.91
C GLN A 322 9.70 3.15 -21.52
N LEU A 323 10.39 4.26 -21.22
CA LEU A 323 9.78 5.48 -20.72
C LEU A 323 9.37 6.40 -21.89
N SER A 324 8.08 6.69 -21.96
CA SER A 324 7.49 7.61 -22.92
C SER A 324 6.95 8.85 -22.21
N ILE A 325 7.10 10.01 -22.86
CA ILE A 325 6.62 11.31 -22.38
C ILE A 325 5.73 11.91 -23.46
N PHE A 326 4.59 12.43 -23.06
CA PHE A 326 3.60 12.93 -23.99
C PHE A 326 2.80 14.10 -23.42
N THR A 327 2.15 14.84 -24.33
CA THR A 327 1.27 15.94 -23.97
C THR A 327 -0.11 15.44 -23.54
N ARG A 328 -0.90 16.32 -22.93
CA ARG A 328 -2.28 16.02 -22.51
C ARG A 328 -3.14 15.78 -23.72
N TRP A 329 -2.83 16.51 -24.79
CA TRP A 329 -3.47 16.37 -26.09
C TRP A 329 -3.26 14.97 -26.66
N TYR A 330 -2.03 14.45 -26.62
CA TYR A 330 -1.76 13.07 -27.00
C TYR A 330 -2.59 12.09 -26.18
N SER A 331 -2.60 12.25 -24.85
CA SER A 331 -3.34 11.35 -23.97
C SER A 331 -4.83 11.33 -24.29
N TRP A 332 -5.42 12.52 -24.48
CA TRP A 332 -6.84 12.67 -24.81
C TRP A 332 -7.20 12.09 -26.19
N GLN A 333 -6.39 12.37 -27.22
CA GLN A 333 -6.65 11.92 -28.59
C GLN A 333 -6.41 10.41 -28.79
N SER A 334 -5.36 9.86 -28.16
CA SER A 334 -5.02 8.44 -28.30
C SER A 334 -5.88 7.52 -27.42
N GLY A 335 -6.46 8.06 -26.34
CA GLY A 335 -7.14 7.26 -25.32
C GLY A 335 -6.19 6.39 -24.49
N ILE A 336 -4.90 6.71 -24.46
CA ILE A 336 -3.89 5.96 -23.68
C ILE A 336 -4.21 5.89 -22.18
N ASN A 337 -4.94 6.90 -21.67
CA ASN A 337 -5.40 6.94 -20.29
C ASN A 337 -6.36 5.80 -19.89
N ASN A 338 -6.91 5.07 -20.87
CA ASN A 338 -7.78 3.92 -20.64
C ASN A 338 -7.04 2.57 -20.83
N ARG A 339 -5.70 2.58 -20.91
CA ARG A 339 -4.87 1.38 -21.05
C ARG A 339 -4.34 0.95 -19.69
N PHE A 340 -4.33 -0.36 -19.43
CA PHE A 340 -3.82 -0.96 -18.19
C PHE A 340 -2.77 -2.00 -18.54
N GLY A 341 -1.77 -2.17 -17.65
CA GLY A 341 -0.66 -3.07 -17.86
C GLY A 341 0.31 -2.61 -18.96
N ASN A 342 1.05 -3.56 -19.51
CA ASN A 342 2.09 -3.31 -20.51
C ASN A 342 1.50 -2.73 -21.81
N PHE A 343 2.02 -1.57 -22.22
CA PHE A 343 1.54 -0.85 -23.39
C PHE A 343 2.61 0.12 -23.92
N ILE A 344 3.02 -0.06 -25.18
CA ILE A 344 3.92 0.86 -25.88
C ILE A 344 3.06 1.94 -26.58
N PRO A 345 3.24 3.24 -26.27
CA PRO A 345 2.55 4.32 -26.97
C PRO A 345 3.00 4.43 -28.43
N GLU A 346 2.06 4.68 -29.34
CA GLU A 346 2.31 4.87 -30.77
C GLU A 346 2.10 6.33 -31.19
N ALA A 347 2.92 6.83 -32.11
CA ALA A 347 2.98 8.24 -32.51
C ALA A 347 1.97 8.66 -33.58
#